data_AF-A0A0H3EBA7-F1
#
_entry.id   AF-A0A0H3EBA7-F1
#
_cell.length_a   1.000
_cell.length_b   1.000
_cell.length_c   1.000
_cell.angle_alpha   90.00
_cell.angle_beta   90.00
_cell.angle_gamma   90.00
#
_symmetry.space_group_name_H-M   'P 1'
#
loop_
_entity.id
_entity.type
_entity.pdbx_description
1 polymer ?
#
loop_
_entity_poly.entity_id
_entity_poly.type
_entity_poly.pdbx_seq_one_letter_code
_entity_poly.pdbx_strand_id
1 'polypeptide(L)'
;MYDWAGEIRVIDMAKGDGEPFQPLELFDMGVIYSERMLREDNLLRGLPFETFIDGMSVSYNNFNILHPFREGNGRAQRVFWDVVARDAGWHFDWGLVGRRENDPASIAAMRSNDLGPLEQMFARITKPPAEPLATGVRFSHLMDGEYQEQPNVGYRLSKGDYQTLRVKYSYQMPQE
;
A
#
# COMPACT_ATOMS: atom_id res chain seq x y z
N MET A 1 14.43 -16.95 -7.11
CA MET A 1 13.00 -16.62 -7.36
C MET A 1 12.17 -17.66 -6.62
N TYR A 2 10.99 -17.31 -6.09
CA TYR A 2 10.15 -18.24 -5.33
C TYR A 2 9.19 -19.00 -6.25
N ASP A 3 8.88 -20.26 -5.95
CA ASP A 3 7.96 -21.09 -6.76
C ASP A 3 6.51 -20.59 -6.73
N TRP A 4 6.15 -19.78 -5.73
CA TRP A 4 4.82 -19.18 -5.56
C TRP A 4 4.74 -17.72 -6.08
N ALA A 5 5.70 -17.28 -6.90
CA ALA A 5 5.67 -15.93 -7.47
C ALA A 5 4.38 -15.69 -8.27
N GLY A 6 3.63 -14.64 -7.90
CA GLY A 6 2.34 -14.31 -8.51
C GLY A 6 1.13 -14.87 -7.75
N GLU A 7 1.33 -15.80 -6.82
CA GLU A 7 0.25 -16.39 -6.04
C GLU A 7 -0.16 -15.51 -4.85
N ILE A 8 -1.47 -15.34 -4.67
CA ILE A 8 -2.03 -14.69 -3.48
C ILE A 8 -1.77 -15.57 -2.26
N ARG A 9 -1.44 -14.94 -1.12
CA ARG A 9 -1.17 -15.65 0.12
C ARG A 9 -2.39 -16.45 0.59
N VAL A 10 -2.12 -17.61 1.18
CA VAL A 10 -3.12 -18.52 1.75
C VAL A 10 -3.00 -18.64 3.27
N ILE A 11 -2.22 -17.75 3.89
CA ILE A 11 -2.06 -17.64 5.35
C ILE A 11 -2.32 -16.20 5.82
N ASP A 12 -2.84 -16.06 7.03
CA ASP A 12 -2.85 -14.78 7.73
C ASP A 12 -1.42 -14.42 8.15
N MET A 13 -1.10 -13.12 8.09
CA MET A 13 0.24 -12.62 8.37
C MET A 13 0.25 -11.16 8.81
N ALA A 14 1.33 -10.79 9.49
CA ALA A 14 1.63 -9.44 9.95
C ALA A 14 3.09 -9.12 9.68
N LYS A 15 3.44 -7.83 9.76
CA LYS A 15 4.83 -7.38 9.79
C LYS A 15 5.38 -7.57 11.22
N GLY A 16 6.32 -8.50 11.41
CA GLY A 16 6.87 -8.77 12.75
C GLY A 16 5.79 -9.17 13.76
N ASP A 17 5.76 -8.48 14.90
CA ASP A 17 4.76 -8.59 15.97
C ASP A 17 3.65 -7.53 15.86
N GLY A 18 3.55 -6.85 14.71
CA GLY A 18 2.57 -5.82 14.43
C GLY A 18 1.15 -6.33 14.25
N GLU A 19 0.26 -5.41 13.87
CA GLU A 19 -1.14 -5.75 13.58
C GLU A 19 -1.27 -6.63 12.33
N PRO A 20 -2.33 -7.46 12.28
CA PRO A 20 -2.61 -8.29 11.12
C PRO A 20 -2.83 -7.44 9.87
N PHE A 21 -2.28 -7.90 8.73
CA PHE A 21 -2.75 -7.46 7.42
C PHE A 21 -4.21 -7.92 7.21
N GLN A 22 -4.81 -7.56 6.08
CA GLN A 22 -6.20 -7.90 5.76
C GLN A 22 -6.50 -9.38 6.05
N PRO A 23 -7.42 -9.71 6.98
CA PRO A 23 -7.69 -11.11 7.31
C PRO A 23 -8.21 -11.86 6.08
N LEU A 24 -7.80 -13.13 5.90
CA LEU A 24 -8.17 -13.88 4.69
C LEU A 24 -9.69 -14.00 4.48
N GLU A 25 -10.46 -14.18 5.55
CA GLU A 25 -11.94 -14.20 5.47
C GLU A 25 -12.55 -12.90 4.92
N LEU A 26 -11.82 -11.79 4.96
CA LEU A 26 -12.25 -10.47 4.50
C LEU A 26 -11.46 -9.98 3.29
N PHE A 27 -10.57 -10.81 2.73
CA PHE A 27 -9.63 -10.39 1.70
C PHE A 27 -10.36 -9.97 0.41
N ASP A 28 -11.27 -10.81 -0.09
CA ASP A 28 -12.03 -10.52 -1.31
C ASP A 28 -12.85 -9.23 -1.19
N MET A 29 -13.45 -9.00 -0.02
CA MET A 29 -14.17 -7.74 0.27
C MET A 29 -13.24 -6.54 0.23
N GLY A 30 -12.04 -6.67 0.81
CA GLY A 30 -11.03 -5.61 0.78
C GLY A 30 -10.54 -5.31 -0.64
N VAL A 31 -10.34 -6.34 -1.47
CA VAL A 31 -9.97 -6.20 -2.89
C VAL A 31 -11.08 -5.47 -3.64
N ILE A 32 -12.33 -5.93 -3.54
CA ILE A 32 -13.49 -5.32 -4.22
C ILE A 32 -13.63 -3.85 -3.83
N TYR A 33 -13.51 -3.53 -2.53
CA TYR A 33 -13.56 -2.16 -2.04
C TYR A 33 -12.44 -1.30 -2.63
N SER A 34 -11.20 -1.78 -2.55
CA SER A 34 -10.02 -1.04 -3.02
C SER A 34 -10.06 -0.77 -4.53
N GLU A 35 -10.45 -1.78 -5.32
CA GLU A 35 -10.59 -1.64 -6.77
C GLU A 35 -11.74 -0.71 -7.17
N ARG A 36 -12.87 -0.80 -6.46
CA ARG A 36 -14.03 0.06 -6.69
C ARG A 36 -13.67 1.52 -6.43
N MET A 37 -13.08 1.83 -5.27
CA MET A 37 -12.68 3.20 -4.92
C MET A 37 -11.73 3.79 -5.98
N LEU A 38 -10.67 3.06 -6.33
CA LEU A 38 -9.71 3.53 -7.34
C LEU A 38 -10.36 3.76 -8.71
N ARG A 39 -11.35 2.95 -9.09
CA ARG A 39 -12.10 3.09 -10.34
C ARG A 39 -13.04 4.30 -10.31
N GLU A 40 -13.72 4.53 -9.19
CA GLU A 40 -14.60 5.68 -8.97
C GLU A 40 -13.80 6.99 -9.04
N ASP A 41 -12.54 6.99 -8.58
CA ASP A 41 -11.60 8.10 -8.72
C ASP A 41 -10.95 8.20 -10.12
N ASN A 42 -11.50 7.52 -11.13
CA ASN A 42 -11.01 7.53 -12.51
C ASN A 42 -9.51 7.16 -12.63
N LEU A 43 -9.02 6.26 -11.76
CA LEU A 43 -7.61 5.89 -11.66
C LEU A 43 -6.70 7.11 -11.40
N LEU A 44 -7.20 8.08 -10.64
CA LEU A 44 -6.52 9.33 -10.28
C LEU A 44 -6.21 10.26 -11.48
N ARG A 45 -6.79 10.00 -12.66
CA ARG A 45 -6.49 10.76 -13.88
C ARG A 45 -7.25 12.08 -13.92
N GLY A 46 -6.57 13.12 -14.40
CA GLY A 46 -7.16 14.45 -14.60
C GLY A 46 -7.31 15.28 -13.32
N LEU A 47 -6.69 14.82 -12.22
CA LEU A 47 -6.73 15.51 -10.94
C LEU A 47 -5.61 16.57 -10.85
N PRO A 48 -5.88 17.74 -10.24
CA PRO A 48 -4.83 18.65 -9.79
C PRO A 48 -3.89 17.96 -8.79
N PHE A 49 -2.66 18.48 -8.67
CA PHE A 49 -1.62 17.87 -7.84
C PHE A 49 -2.10 17.53 -6.41
N GLU A 50 -2.65 18.50 -5.67
CA GLU A 50 -3.11 18.27 -4.30
C GLU A 50 -4.17 17.15 -4.22
N THR A 51 -5.17 17.18 -5.11
CA THR A 51 -6.22 16.14 -5.15
C THR A 51 -5.67 14.77 -5.58
N PHE A 52 -4.64 14.74 -6.43
CA PHE A 52 -3.92 13.52 -6.76
C PHE A 52 -3.20 12.97 -5.52
N ILE A 53 -2.54 13.81 -4.72
CA ILE A 53 -1.84 13.38 -3.49
C ILE A 53 -2.83 12.80 -2.47
N ASP A 54 -3.97 13.45 -2.27
CA ASP A 54 -5.02 12.97 -1.37
C ASP A 54 -5.52 11.59 -1.81
N GLY A 55 -5.97 11.47 -3.07
CA GLY A 55 -6.50 10.21 -3.61
C GLY A 55 -5.45 9.11 -3.69
N MET A 56 -4.20 9.45 -4.00
CA MET A 56 -3.08 8.52 -4.02
C MET A 56 -2.79 7.97 -2.63
N SER A 57 -2.83 8.80 -1.58
CA SER A 57 -2.57 8.40 -0.21
C SER A 57 -3.66 7.46 0.33
N VAL A 58 -4.93 7.75 0.03
CA VAL A 58 -6.07 6.85 0.32
C VAL A 58 -5.90 5.51 -0.41
N SER A 59 -5.65 5.56 -1.72
CA SER A 59 -5.55 4.37 -2.55
C SER A 59 -4.35 3.51 -2.16
N TYR A 60 -3.21 4.12 -1.87
CA TYR A 60 -2.03 3.42 -1.35
C TYR A 60 -2.34 2.71 -0.04
N ASN A 61 -2.97 3.39 0.93
CA ASN A 61 -3.33 2.78 2.21
C ASN A 61 -4.25 1.56 2.03
N ASN A 62 -5.30 1.70 1.20
CA ASN A 62 -6.26 0.62 0.91
C ASN A 62 -5.57 -0.64 0.37
N PHE A 63 -4.70 -0.49 -0.64
CA PHE A 63 -3.97 -1.63 -1.21
C PHE A 63 -2.86 -2.15 -0.28
N ASN A 64 -2.23 -1.29 0.52
CA ASN A 64 -1.14 -1.68 1.40
C ASN A 64 -1.61 -2.59 2.54
N ILE A 65 -2.82 -2.37 3.05
CA ILE A 65 -3.46 -3.20 4.09
C ILE A 65 -3.76 -4.62 3.56
N LEU A 66 -4.10 -4.78 2.26
CA LEU A 66 -4.39 -6.10 1.67
C LEU A 66 -3.21 -7.07 1.82
N HIS A 67 -2.01 -6.57 1.55
CA HIS A 67 -0.75 -7.33 1.61
C HIS A 67 -0.88 -8.69 0.89
N PRO A 68 -1.18 -8.70 -0.43
CA PRO A 68 -1.66 -9.87 -1.17
C PRO A 68 -0.66 -11.03 -1.27
N PHE A 69 0.65 -10.77 -1.21
CA PHE A 69 1.68 -11.78 -1.44
C PHE A 69 2.40 -12.18 -0.16
N ARG A 70 3.05 -13.35 -0.16
CA ARG A 70 3.86 -13.81 0.98
C ARG A 70 5.14 -12.98 1.20
N GLU A 71 5.76 -12.53 0.11
CA GLU A 71 6.90 -11.61 0.08
C GLU A 71 6.80 -10.72 -1.18
N GLY A 72 7.45 -9.56 -1.15
CA GLY A 72 7.59 -8.71 -2.34
C GLY A 72 6.45 -7.72 -2.57
N ASN A 73 5.52 -7.56 -1.62
CA ASN A 73 4.40 -6.62 -1.70
C ASN A 73 4.83 -5.19 -2.06
N GLY A 74 5.85 -4.65 -1.36
CA GLY A 74 6.33 -3.29 -1.62
C GLY A 74 6.87 -3.10 -3.03
N ARG A 75 7.58 -4.09 -3.59
CA ARG A 75 8.11 -4.05 -4.96
C ARG A 75 6.99 -4.12 -6.00
N ALA A 76 6.03 -5.02 -5.81
CA ALA A 76 4.87 -5.13 -6.70
C ALA A 76 4.02 -3.86 -6.68
N GLN A 77 3.77 -3.29 -5.49
CA GLN A 77 3.00 -2.06 -5.35
C GLN A 77 3.71 -0.85 -5.96
N ARG A 78 5.02 -0.68 -5.78
CA ARG A 78 5.75 0.45 -6.42
C ARG A 78 5.60 0.42 -7.94
N VAL A 79 5.70 -0.76 -8.56
CA VAL A 79 5.46 -0.92 -10.02
C VAL A 79 4.01 -0.63 -10.40
N PHE A 80 3.04 -1.12 -9.62
CA PHE A 80 1.62 -0.85 -9.85
C PHE A 80 1.32 0.65 -9.81
N TRP A 81 1.80 1.33 -8.77
CA TRP A 81 1.59 2.77 -8.58
C TRP A 81 2.33 3.61 -9.61
N ASP A 82 3.52 3.18 -10.07
CA ASP A 82 4.21 3.82 -11.20
C ASP A 82 3.37 3.82 -12.49
N VAL A 83 2.59 2.76 -12.73
CA VAL A 83 1.69 2.69 -13.89
C VAL A 83 0.52 3.65 -13.71
N VAL A 84 -0.16 3.60 -12.56
CA VAL A 84 -1.31 4.47 -12.25
C VAL A 84 -0.91 5.96 -12.32
N ALA A 85 0.19 6.34 -11.67
CA ALA A 85 0.68 7.71 -11.66
C ALA A 85 1.07 8.19 -13.06
N ARG A 86 1.74 7.35 -13.85
CA ARG A 86 2.12 7.69 -15.23
C ARG A 86 0.90 8.00 -16.09
N ASP A 87 -0.14 7.18 -15.98
CA ASP A 87 -1.40 7.38 -16.71
C ASP A 87 -2.17 8.62 -16.21
N ALA A 88 -1.94 9.02 -14.96
CA ALA A 88 -2.45 10.26 -14.37
C ALA A 88 -1.59 11.51 -14.69
N GLY A 89 -0.46 11.35 -15.40
CA GLY A 89 0.42 12.46 -15.78
C GLY A 89 1.49 12.81 -14.75
N TRP A 90 1.85 11.86 -13.88
CA TRP A 90 2.85 12.01 -12.82
C TRP A 90 3.87 10.86 -12.83
N HIS A 91 4.96 11.00 -12.08
CA HIS A 91 5.82 9.86 -11.73
C HIS A 91 6.33 10.01 -10.29
N PHE A 92 6.82 8.90 -9.71
CA PHE A 92 7.36 8.89 -8.36
C PHE A 92 8.88 8.76 -8.36
N ASP A 93 9.54 9.58 -7.55
CA ASP A 93 10.96 9.46 -7.23
C ASP A 93 11.12 8.60 -5.96
N TRP A 94 10.81 7.30 -6.09
CA TRP A 94 10.83 6.35 -4.97
C TRP A 94 12.17 6.29 -4.22
N GLY A 95 13.27 6.73 -4.82
CA GLY A 95 14.56 6.78 -4.13
C GLY A 95 14.68 7.89 -3.09
N LEU A 96 13.72 8.82 -3.03
CA LEU A 96 13.63 9.84 -1.99
C LEU A 96 12.92 9.35 -0.72
N VAL A 97 12.31 8.16 -0.77
CA VAL A 97 11.62 7.55 0.38
C VAL A 97 12.24 6.20 0.73
N GLY A 98 12.55 6.04 2.02
CA GLY A 98 13.00 4.77 2.58
C GLY A 98 11.94 4.13 3.48
N ARG A 99 12.15 2.87 3.86
CA ARG A 99 11.27 2.15 4.81
C ARG A 99 11.11 2.87 6.15
N ARG A 100 12.16 3.55 6.65
CA ARG A 100 12.12 4.34 7.90
C ARG A 100 11.05 5.44 7.92
N GLU A 101 10.57 5.85 6.75
CA GLU A 101 9.51 6.83 6.59
C GLU A 101 8.20 6.17 6.20
N ASN A 102 8.22 5.29 5.18
CA ASN A 102 7.01 4.63 4.70
C ASN A 102 6.35 3.72 5.73
N ASP A 103 7.13 3.00 6.55
CA ASP A 103 6.60 2.09 7.56
C ASP A 103 5.80 2.84 8.65
N PRO A 104 6.33 3.87 9.34
CA PRO A 104 5.54 4.63 10.31
C PRO A 104 4.36 5.37 9.66
N ALA A 105 4.50 5.89 8.43
CA ALA A 105 3.39 6.52 7.71
C ALA A 105 2.25 5.53 7.41
N SER A 106 2.59 4.32 6.96
CA SER A 106 1.62 3.25 6.73
C SER A 106 0.95 2.77 8.02
N ILE A 107 1.71 2.70 9.13
CA ILE A 107 1.17 2.34 10.44
C ILE A 107 0.18 3.40 10.94
N ALA A 108 0.50 4.69 10.79
CA ALA A 108 -0.38 5.79 11.18
C ALA A 108 -1.71 5.76 10.40
N ALA A 109 -1.63 5.56 9.09
CA ALA A 109 -2.79 5.41 8.21
C ALA A 109 -3.65 4.20 8.58
N MET A 110 -3.05 3.03 8.81
CA MET A 110 -3.78 1.82 9.17
C MET A 110 -4.45 1.90 10.56
N ARG A 111 -3.77 2.48 11.55
CA ARG A 111 -4.23 2.47 12.95
C ARG A 111 -5.25 3.57 13.26
N SER A 112 -5.01 4.75 12.72
CA SER A 112 -5.73 5.97 13.11
C SER A 112 -6.42 6.67 11.95
N ASN A 113 -6.35 6.11 10.74
CA ASN A 113 -6.76 6.77 9.51
C ASN A 113 -6.08 8.15 9.32
N ASP A 114 -4.87 8.30 9.87
CA ASP A 114 -4.05 9.49 9.72
C ASP A 114 -3.21 9.36 8.45
N LEU A 115 -3.72 9.95 7.36
CA LEU A 115 -3.08 9.93 6.05
C LEU A 115 -2.03 11.03 5.89
N GLY A 116 -1.95 11.99 6.80
CA GLY A 116 -1.06 13.15 6.70
C GLY A 116 0.41 12.79 6.44
N PRO A 117 0.98 11.76 7.11
CA PRO A 117 2.33 11.30 6.81
C PRO A 117 2.49 10.72 5.40
N LEU A 118 1.47 10.00 4.87
CA LEU A 118 1.49 9.48 3.51
C LEU A 118 1.35 10.61 2.49
N GLU A 119 0.49 11.59 2.75
CA GLU A 119 0.30 12.77 1.88
C GLU A 119 1.60 13.57 1.78
N GLN A 120 2.28 13.83 2.90
CA GLN A 120 3.59 14.51 2.92
C GLN A 120 4.66 13.73 2.14
N MET A 121 4.67 12.40 2.30
CA MET A 121 5.58 11.52 1.59
C MET A 121 5.31 11.58 0.08
N PHE A 122 4.06 11.40 -0.36
CA PHE A 122 3.69 11.42 -1.77
C PHE A 122 3.86 12.80 -2.40
N ALA A 123 3.52 13.89 -1.72
CA ALA A 123 3.73 15.25 -2.20
C ALA A 123 5.21 15.52 -2.52
N ARG A 124 6.12 14.95 -1.72
CA ARG A 124 7.56 15.14 -1.92
C ARG A 124 8.14 14.32 -3.07
N ILE A 125 7.64 13.11 -3.31
CA ILE A 125 8.21 12.20 -4.33
C ILE A 125 7.49 12.28 -5.68
N THR A 126 6.28 12.85 -5.73
CA THR A 126 5.51 12.99 -6.97
C THR A 126 6.02 14.16 -7.78
N LYS A 127 6.33 13.92 -9.05
CA LYS A 127 6.86 14.93 -9.96
C LYS A 127 6.12 14.90 -11.31
N PRO A 128 6.06 16.03 -12.04
CA PRO A 128 5.58 16.02 -13.41
C PRO A 128 6.61 15.30 -14.32
N PRO A 129 6.20 14.62 -15.40
CA PRO A 129 7.09 13.86 -16.29
C PRO A 129 8.25 14.66 -16.91
N ALA A 130 8.13 15.99 -16.95
CA ALA A 130 9.16 16.89 -17.44
C ALA A 130 10.33 17.07 -16.45
N GLU A 131 10.12 16.79 -15.16
CA GLU A 131 11.16 16.88 -14.14
C GLU A 131 11.95 15.55 -14.07
N PRO A 132 13.28 15.57 -14.06
CA PRO A 132 14.06 14.35 -13.90
C PRO A 132 13.95 13.75 -12.48
N LEU A 133 13.95 12.41 -12.41
CA LEU A 133 14.07 11.69 -11.14
C LEU A 133 15.51 11.80 -10.62
N ALA A 134 15.67 12.13 -9.34
CA ALA A 134 16.97 12.26 -8.69
C ALA A 134 17.71 10.92 -8.68
N THR A 135 16.98 9.80 -8.53
CA THR A 135 17.57 8.49 -8.77
C THR A 135 17.59 8.18 -10.26
N GLY A 136 18.65 8.59 -10.96
CA GLY A 136 18.87 8.29 -12.39
C GLY A 136 19.06 6.80 -12.73
N VAL A 137 18.89 5.89 -11.77
CA VAL A 137 19.02 4.45 -11.95
C VAL A 137 17.62 3.83 -12.00
N ARG A 138 17.23 3.33 -13.18
CA ARG A 138 16.03 2.49 -13.31
C ARG A 138 16.13 1.34 -12.31
N PHE A 139 15.07 1.12 -11.52
CA PHE A 139 14.96 0.05 -10.52
C PHE A 139 15.76 0.22 -9.21
N SER A 140 16.37 1.38 -8.94
CA SER A 140 16.97 1.66 -7.61
C SER A 140 15.98 1.41 -6.46
N HIS A 141 14.70 1.73 -6.68
CA HIS A 141 13.60 1.52 -5.73
C HIS A 141 13.23 0.05 -5.48
N LEU A 142 13.77 -0.88 -6.28
CA LEU A 142 13.65 -2.33 -6.06
C LEU A 142 14.81 -2.90 -5.25
N MET A 143 15.87 -2.10 -5.06
CA MET A 143 17.01 -2.44 -4.22
C MET A 143 16.74 -1.89 -2.82
N ASP A 144 16.28 -2.75 -1.91
CA ASP A 144 16.22 -2.39 -0.49
C ASP A 144 17.66 -2.23 0.03
N GLY A 145 17.99 -1.08 0.62
CA GLY A 145 19.30 -0.84 1.24
C GLY A 145 19.58 -1.77 2.42
N GLU A 146 20.80 -1.71 2.95
CA GLU A 146 21.29 -2.53 4.07
C GLU A 146 20.50 -2.25 5.37
N TYR A 147 19.37 -2.94 5.56
CA TYR A 147 18.58 -2.89 6.78
C TYR A 147 18.03 -4.29 7.10
N GLN A 148 18.08 -4.69 8.38
CA GLN A 148 17.47 -5.94 8.83
C GLN A 148 15.94 -5.83 8.72
N GLU A 149 15.39 -6.58 7.77
CA GLU A 149 13.97 -6.63 7.50
C GLU A 149 13.25 -7.41 8.61
N GLN A 150 12.20 -6.84 9.21
CA GLN A 150 11.27 -7.67 9.99
C GLN A 150 10.50 -8.55 9.02
N PRO A 151 10.57 -9.88 9.13
CA PRO A 151 9.91 -10.76 8.18
C PRO A 151 8.39 -10.64 8.31
N ASN A 152 7.69 -10.97 7.25
CA ASN A 152 6.27 -11.28 7.34
C ASN A 152 6.12 -12.59 8.13
N VAL A 153 5.44 -12.51 9.27
CA VAL A 153 5.21 -13.63 10.20
C VAL A 153 3.81 -14.17 9.96
N GLY A 154 3.71 -15.45 9.60
CA GLY A 154 2.43 -16.13 9.42
C GLY A 154 1.89 -16.66 10.74
N TYR A 155 0.58 -16.61 10.93
CA TYR A 155 -0.11 -17.17 12.11
C TYR A 155 -1.48 -17.71 11.73
N ARG A 156 -2.13 -18.37 12.70
CA ARG A 156 -3.49 -18.89 12.56
C ARG A 156 -4.43 -18.07 13.44
N LEU A 157 -5.33 -17.32 12.81
CA LEU A 157 -6.41 -16.64 13.52
C LEU A 157 -7.44 -17.65 14.01
N SER A 158 -7.89 -17.49 15.26
CA SER A 158 -9.01 -18.23 15.82
C SER A 158 -10.34 -17.62 15.36
N LYS A 159 -11.45 -18.36 15.55
CA LYS A 159 -12.80 -17.81 15.32
C LYS A 159 -13.08 -16.54 16.14
N GLY A 160 -12.53 -16.45 17.36
CA GLY A 160 -12.65 -15.27 18.21
C GLY A 160 -11.91 -14.07 17.63
N ASP A 161 -10.72 -14.29 17.07
CA ASP A 161 -9.93 -13.23 16.43
C ASP A 161 -10.65 -12.67 15.20
N TYR A 162 -11.19 -13.55 14.35
CA TYR A 162 -11.99 -13.14 13.20
C TYR A 162 -13.23 -12.35 13.61
N GLN A 163 -13.88 -12.71 14.72
CA GLN A 163 -15.04 -11.95 15.21
C GLN A 163 -14.64 -10.52 15.64
N THR A 164 -13.53 -10.37 16.36
CA THR A 164 -12.99 -9.05 16.75
C THR A 164 -12.61 -8.22 15.52
N LEU A 165 -11.96 -8.85 14.53
CA LEU A 165 -11.56 -8.18 13.29
C LEU A 165 -12.77 -7.74 12.46
N ARG A 166 -13.81 -8.58 12.34
CA ARG A 166 -15.06 -8.19 11.68
C ARG A 166 -15.68 -6.94 12.30
N VAL A 167 -15.68 -6.84 13.62
CA VAL A 167 -16.16 -5.63 14.30
C VAL A 167 -15.31 -4.43 13.90
N LYS A 168 -13.97 -4.52 13.97
CA LYS A 168 -13.06 -3.44 13.54
C LYS A 168 -13.33 -2.98 12.09
N TYR A 169 -13.41 -3.92 11.15
CA TYR A 169 -13.65 -3.62 9.74
C TYR A 169 -15.09 -3.15 9.46
N SER A 170 -16.09 -3.56 10.24
CA SER A 170 -17.47 -3.09 10.07
C SER A 170 -17.67 -1.61 10.40
N TYR A 171 -16.81 -1.02 11.23
CA TYR A 171 -16.79 0.43 11.49
C TYR A 171 -16.06 1.24 10.40
N GLN A 172 -15.26 0.57 9.56
CA GLN A 172 -14.46 1.20 8.50
C GLN A 172 -15.13 1.14 7.13
N MET A 173 -16.15 0.28 6.95
CA MET A 173 -16.92 0.20 5.71
C MET A 173 -18.12 1.18 5.76
N PRO A 174 -18.45 1.87 4.66
CA PRO A 174 -19.70 2.62 4.57
C PRO A 174 -20.88 1.69 4.82
N GLN A 175 -21.83 2.11 5.66
CA GLN A 175 -23.12 1.42 5.73
C GLN A 175 -23.90 1.73 4.44
N GLU A 176 -24.49 0.70 3.85
CA GLU A 176 -25.28 0.76 2.60
C GLU A 176 -26.38 1.84 2.63
#